data_AF-A0AAU1T6M4-F1
#
_entry.id   AF-A0AAU1T6M4-F1
#
_cell.length_a   1.000
_cell.length_b   1.000
_cell.length_c   1.000
_cell.angle_alpha   90.00
_cell.angle_beta   90.00
_cell.angle_gamma   90.00
#
_symmetry.space_group_name_H-M   'P 1'
#
loop_
_entity.id
_entity.type
_entity.pdbx_description
1 polymer ?
#
loop_
_entity_poly.entity_id
_entity_poly.type
_entity_poly.pdbx_seq_one_letter_code
_entity_poly.pdbx_strand_id
1 'polypeptide(L)'
;MDDGTLTTYLSGIAPQGSPLSPLLSNVMLDDLDRELFERGLRFLRYADDVMVFVRSERAANRVLGSVTTFIEKRLKLKVNREKSKVSSVFKVSLLGFGYYRPGGKGPVKIRIDRKALRRLKKEVRRFTSRSWGVSMEHRLEKLERFMTGWVSYFKLADSSWTFRQLDEWTRRRLRQVRWVEWKNANNRNRMVRKLGYVIPNEIRIIAGRRKWKASRTLAMSIALDNAYWDAQGYKSFNGLWQRLGTA
;
A
#
# COMPACT_ATOMS: atom_id res chain seq x y z
N MET A 1 -14.30 -32.49 -15.15
CA MET A 1 -14.31 -33.58 -14.16
C MET A 1 -13.44 -34.62 -14.79
N ASP A 2 -12.15 -34.58 -14.45
CA ASP A 2 -11.12 -35.33 -15.16
C ASP A 2 -10.89 -36.63 -14.39
N ASP A 3 -11.31 -37.72 -15.03
CA ASP A 3 -10.89 -39.14 -15.00
C ASP A 3 -10.36 -39.86 -13.74
N GLY A 4 -10.42 -39.30 -12.53
CA GLY A 4 -10.19 -40.08 -11.30
C GLY A 4 -8.80 -40.73 -11.18
N THR A 5 -7.82 -40.28 -11.98
CA THR A 5 -6.44 -40.73 -11.89
C THR A 5 -5.71 -39.96 -10.79
N LEU A 6 -5.20 -40.69 -9.79
CA LEU A 6 -4.33 -40.13 -8.76
C LEU A 6 -3.04 -39.63 -9.41
N THR A 7 -2.93 -38.31 -9.62
CA THR A 7 -1.70 -37.71 -10.11
C THR A 7 -0.67 -37.71 -8.98
N THR A 8 0.37 -38.52 -9.11
CA THR A 8 1.48 -38.57 -8.16
C THR A 8 2.25 -37.26 -8.21
N TYR A 9 2.11 -36.41 -7.19
CA TYR A 9 2.91 -35.20 -7.09
C TYR A 9 4.35 -35.56 -6.69
N LEU A 10 5.27 -35.60 -7.67
CA LEU A 10 6.70 -35.85 -7.45
C LEU A 10 7.41 -34.70 -6.70
N SER A 11 6.81 -33.51 -6.62
CA SER A 11 7.30 -32.41 -5.79
C SER A 11 6.18 -31.43 -5.44
N GLY A 12 6.11 -31.02 -4.17
CA GLY A 12 5.07 -30.13 -3.62
C GLY A 12 4.27 -30.84 -2.52
N ILE A 13 4.30 -30.30 -1.30
CA ILE A 13 3.72 -30.95 -0.11
C ILE A 13 2.17 -30.85 -0.10
N ALA A 14 1.56 -30.01 -0.94
CA ALA A 14 0.10 -29.95 -1.11
C ALA A 14 -0.29 -29.22 -2.40
N PRO A 15 -1.47 -29.52 -2.98
CA PRO A 15 -2.05 -28.72 -4.07
C PRO A 15 -2.20 -27.25 -3.64
N GLN A 16 -1.90 -26.30 -4.54
CA GLN A 16 -2.15 -24.89 -4.26
C GLN A 16 -3.63 -24.68 -3.93
N GLY A 17 -3.92 -24.23 -2.72
CA GLY A 17 -5.29 -24.05 -2.22
C GLY A 17 -5.74 -25.07 -1.16
N SER A 18 -4.92 -26.08 -0.84
CA SER A 18 -5.18 -26.95 0.32
C SER A 18 -5.11 -26.14 1.62
N PRO A 19 -6.12 -26.22 2.51
CA PRO A 19 -6.09 -25.57 3.81
C PRO A 19 -4.90 -25.99 4.69
N LEU A 20 -4.33 -27.18 4.46
CA LEU A 20 -3.18 -27.71 5.20
C LEU A 20 -1.83 -27.22 4.67
N SER A 21 -1.77 -26.73 3.43
CA SER A 21 -0.53 -26.32 2.78
C SER A 21 0.28 -25.27 3.59
N PRO A 22 -0.34 -24.24 4.21
CA PRO A 22 0.39 -23.27 5.01
C PRO A 22 1.06 -23.88 6.25
N LEU A 23 0.38 -24.83 6.91
CA LEU A 23 0.92 -25.52 8.09
C LEU A 23 2.11 -26.39 7.68
N LEU A 24 1.94 -27.21 6.63
CA LEU A 24 2.99 -28.10 6.15
C LEU A 24 4.23 -27.33 5.67
N SER A 25 4.03 -26.17 5.05
CA SER A 25 5.13 -25.28 4.65
C SER A 25 5.90 -24.74 5.86
N ASN A 26 5.21 -24.41 6.95
CA ASN A 26 5.87 -23.99 8.19
C ASN A 26 6.61 -25.13 8.88
N VAL A 27 6.06 -26.34 8.91
CA VAL A 27 6.74 -27.54 9.44
C VAL A 27 8.01 -27.84 8.65
N MET A 28 7.95 -27.77 7.32
CA MET A 28 9.11 -27.98 6.44
C MET A 28 10.24 -26.96 6.69
N LEU A 29 9.90 -25.73 7.05
CA LEU A 29 10.87 -24.66 7.31
C LEU A 29 11.29 -24.54 8.78
N ASP A 30 10.76 -25.37 9.67
CA ASP A 30 11.10 -25.34 11.10
C ASP A 30 12.58 -25.70 11.34
N ASP A 31 13.11 -26.66 10.59
CA ASP A 31 14.54 -27.01 10.63
C ASP A 31 15.46 -25.84 10.25
N LEU A 32 15.01 -24.94 9.36
CA LEU A 32 15.75 -23.71 9.03
C LEU A 32 15.75 -22.75 10.22
N ASP A 33 14.61 -22.58 10.88
CA ASP A 33 14.51 -21.69 12.05
C ASP A 33 15.42 -22.19 13.17
N ARG A 34 15.40 -23.50 13.47
CA ARG A 34 16.30 -24.12 14.47
C ARG A 34 17.78 -23.87 14.15
N GLU A 35 18.19 -24.09 12.91
CA GLU A 35 19.57 -23.84 12.47
C GLU A 35 19.98 -22.38 12.67
N LEU A 36 19.09 -21.42 12.36
CA LEU A 36 19.36 -20.00 12.54
C LEU A 36 19.45 -19.62 14.03
N PHE A 37 18.63 -20.24 14.89
CA PHE A 37 18.67 -20.07 16.35
C PHE A 37 19.97 -20.63 16.95
N GLU A 38 20.35 -21.86 16.60
CA GLU A 38 21.59 -22.50 17.08
C GLU A 38 22.84 -21.69 16.70
N ARG A 39 22.82 -21.05 15.53
CA ARG A 39 23.89 -20.12 15.08
C ARG A 39 23.85 -18.76 15.78
N GLY A 40 22.89 -18.50 16.66
CA GLY A 40 22.71 -17.23 17.37
C GLY A 40 22.36 -16.05 16.46
N LEU A 41 21.81 -16.30 15.27
CA LEU A 41 21.50 -15.27 14.30
C LEU A 41 20.20 -14.54 14.65
N ARG A 42 20.14 -13.24 14.39
CA ARG A 42 18.91 -12.46 14.46
C ARG A 42 18.20 -12.55 13.12
N PHE A 43 16.98 -13.08 13.07
CA PHE A 43 16.26 -13.22 11.81
C PHE A 43 14.75 -12.97 11.98
N LEU A 44 14.08 -12.82 10.85
CA LEU A 44 12.63 -12.71 10.74
C LEU A 44 12.20 -13.56 9.55
N ARG A 45 11.26 -14.49 9.77
CA ARG A 45 10.66 -15.31 8.71
C ARG A 45 9.16 -15.03 8.62
N TYR A 46 8.65 -14.90 7.41
CA TYR A 46 7.22 -14.89 7.12
C TYR A 46 6.97 -15.77 5.90
N ALA A 47 6.33 -16.92 6.11
CA ALA A 47 6.25 -17.98 5.12
C ALA A 47 7.65 -18.33 4.56
N ASP A 48 7.87 -18.11 3.27
CA ASP A 48 9.13 -18.33 2.54
C ASP A 48 10.08 -17.11 2.56
N ASP A 49 9.59 -15.92 2.92
CA ASP A 49 10.42 -14.72 3.02
C ASP A 49 11.23 -14.73 4.33
N VAL A 50 12.55 -14.91 4.22
CA VAL A 50 13.48 -14.88 5.37
C VAL A 50 14.42 -13.68 5.27
N MET A 51 14.55 -12.94 6.37
CA MET A 51 15.53 -11.87 6.53
C MET A 51 16.46 -12.18 7.71
N VAL A 52 17.77 -12.26 7.46
CA VAL A 52 18.79 -12.44 8.50
C VAL A 52 19.57 -11.13 8.68
N PHE A 53 19.70 -10.68 9.92
CA PHE A 53 20.33 -9.42 10.29
C PHE A 53 21.73 -9.65 10.86
N VAL A 54 22.71 -8.99 10.26
CA VAL A 54 24.13 -9.07 10.67
C VAL A 54 24.78 -7.69 10.63
N ARG A 55 25.93 -7.55 11.30
CA ARG A 55 26.60 -6.26 11.49
C ARG A 55 27.44 -5.80 10.29
N SER A 56 27.92 -6.72 9.44
CA SER A 56 28.81 -6.39 8.31
C SER A 56 28.42 -7.13 7.04
N GLU A 57 28.74 -6.51 5.90
CA GLU A 57 28.51 -7.09 4.58
C GLU A 57 29.29 -8.40 4.38
N ARG A 58 30.52 -8.49 4.90
CA ARG A 58 31.30 -9.73 4.89
C ARG A 58 30.58 -10.86 5.63
N ALA A 59 30.04 -10.57 6.82
CA ALA A 59 29.25 -11.55 7.56
C ALA A 59 27.96 -11.92 6.80
N ALA A 60 27.33 -10.95 6.12
CA ALA A 60 26.11 -11.18 5.35
C ALA A 60 26.34 -12.13 4.18
N ASN A 61 27.42 -11.93 3.42
CA ASN A 61 27.79 -12.83 2.31
C ASN A 61 28.12 -14.25 2.81
N ARG A 62 28.86 -14.36 3.92
CA ARG A 62 29.16 -15.66 4.55
C ARG A 62 27.88 -16.38 4.99
N VAL A 63 26.99 -15.66 5.70
CA VAL A 63 25.72 -16.22 6.17
C VAL A 63 24.85 -16.61 4.99
N LEU A 64 24.69 -15.75 3.98
CA LEU A 64 23.91 -16.04 2.77
C LEU A 64 24.37 -17.32 2.09
N GLY A 65 25.68 -17.49 1.86
CA GLY A 65 26.23 -18.72 1.26
C GLY A 65 25.98 -19.96 2.12
N SER A 66 26.23 -19.87 3.42
CA SER A 66 26.04 -21.01 4.35
C SER A 66 24.57 -21.42 4.50
N VAL A 67 23.65 -20.47 4.59
CA VAL A 67 22.20 -20.72 4.72
C VAL A 67 21.64 -21.24 3.40
N THR A 68 22.08 -20.69 2.26
CA THR A 68 21.69 -21.21 0.94
C THR A 68 22.11 -22.66 0.79
N THR A 69 23.33 -23.00 1.21
CA THR A 69 23.84 -24.39 1.18
C THR A 69 23.01 -25.30 2.06
N PHE A 70 22.62 -24.85 3.26
CA PHE A 70 21.76 -25.61 4.16
C PHE A 70 20.38 -25.90 3.53
N ILE A 71 19.74 -24.88 2.96
CA ILE A 71 18.42 -25.01 2.31
C ILE A 71 18.49 -25.96 1.11
N GLU A 72 19.49 -25.79 0.25
CA GLU A 72 19.63 -26.62 -0.97
C GLU A 72 20.06 -28.06 -0.65
N LYS A 73 20.96 -28.27 0.32
CA LYS A 73 21.51 -29.61 0.60
C LYS A 73 20.69 -30.41 1.62
N ARG A 74 20.20 -29.80 2.70
CA ARG A 74 19.48 -30.49 3.78
C ARG A 74 17.97 -30.49 3.51
N LEU A 75 17.39 -29.33 3.22
CA LEU A 75 15.95 -29.22 2.96
C LEU A 75 15.55 -29.58 1.52
N LYS A 76 16.54 -29.72 0.61
CA LYS A 76 16.32 -30.01 -0.83
C LYS A 76 15.42 -28.98 -1.52
N LEU A 77 15.44 -27.74 -1.05
CA LEU A 77 14.66 -26.64 -1.63
C LEU A 77 15.54 -25.75 -2.51
N LYS A 78 14.97 -25.21 -3.59
CA LYS A 78 15.68 -24.29 -4.49
C LYS A 78 15.53 -22.85 -4.01
N VAL A 79 16.65 -22.18 -3.77
CA VAL A 79 16.67 -20.75 -3.39
C VAL A 79 16.55 -19.88 -4.64
N ASN A 80 15.70 -18.86 -4.60
CA ASN A 80 15.63 -17.85 -5.64
C ASN A 80 16.80 -16.86 -5.50
N ARG A 81 17.89 -17.11 -6.23
CA ARG A 81 19.13 -16.32 -6.17
C ARG A 81 19.00 -14.91 -6.74
N GLU A 82 18.02 -14.66 -7.60
CA GLU A 82 17.75 -13.30 -8.12
C GLU A 82 17.09 -12.41 -7.06
N LYS A 83 16.22 -12.99 -6.23
CA LYS A 83 15.56 -12.30 -5.13
C LYS A 83 16.45 -12.21 -3.88
N SER A 84 17.25 -13.25 -3.63
CA SER A 84 18.09 -13.38 -2.45
C SER A 84 19.35 -12.54 -2.60
N LYS A 85 19.51 -11.50 -1.77
CA LYS A 85 20.65 -10.59 -1.87
C LYS A 85 21.04 -10.01 -0.53
N VAL A 86 22.33 -9.69 -0.40
CA VAL A 86 22.83 -8.85 0.69
C VAL A 86 22.44 -7.40 0.40
N SER A 87 21.85 -6.72 1.36
CA SER A 87 21.49 -5.32 1.22
C SER A 87 21.37 -4.63 2.57
N SER A 88 21.48 -3.30 2.56
CA SER A 88 21.15 -2.49 3.73
C SER A 88 19.66 -2.61 4.05
N VAL A 89 19.33 -2.74 5.35
CA VAL A 89 17.95 -2.81 5.85
C VAL A 89 17.08 -1.63 5.35
N PHE A 90 17.68 -0.46 5.10
CA PHE A 90 16.98 0.73 4.64
C PHE A 90 16.61 0.72 3.15
N LYS A 91 17.20 -0.21 2.37
CA LYS A 91 16.96 -0.39 0.93
C LYS A 91 16.00 -1.54 0.61
N VAL A 92 15.68 -2.37 1.60
CA VAL A 92 14.79 -3.53 1.46
C VAL A 92 13.42 -3.25 2.07
N SER A 93 12.45 -4.07 1.67
CA SER A 93 11.09 -4.02 2.17
C SER A 93 10.60 -5.42 2.47
N LEU A 94 9.83 -5.59 3.54
CA LEU A 94 9.21 -6.84 3.93
C LEU A 94 7.72 -6.60 4.17
N LEU A 95 6.85 -7.44 3.60
CA LEU A 95 5.39 -7.33 3.75
C LEU A 95 4.83 -5.92 3.42
N GLY A 96 5.47 -5.20 2.50
CA GLY A 96 5.08 -3.84 2.13
C GLY A 96 5.53 -2.75 3.11
N PHE A 97 6.30 -3.09 4.14
CA PHE A 97 6.98 -2.16 5.04
C PHE A 97 8.43 -1.97 4.61
N GLY A 98 8.93 -0.76 4.78
CA GLY A 98 10.34 -0.42 4.67
C GLY A 98 10.85 0.21 5.96
N TYR A 99 12.16 0.39 6.04
CA TYR A 99 12.81 0.93 7.24
C TYR A 99 13.50 2.25 6.92
N TYR A 100 13.60 3.13 7.91
CA TYR A 100 14.40 4.35 7.82
C TYR A 100 14.93 4.77 9.19
N ARG A 101 15.92 5.64 9.19
CA ARG A 101 16.49 6.21 10.41
C ARG A 101 16.33 7.73 10.38
N PRO A 102 15.50 8.32 11.26
CA PRO A 102 15.35 9.77 11.35
C PRO A 102 16.71 10.44 11.61
N GLY A 103 17.05 11.46 10.81
CA GLY A 103 18.30 12.20 10.94
C GLY A 103 19.59 11.38 10.82
N GLY A 104 19.52 10.13 10.32
CA GLY A 104 20.67 9.23 10.20
C GLY A 104 21.24 8.67 11.53
N LYS A 105 20.82 9.21 12.68
CA LYS A 105 21.34 8.83 14.02
C LYS A 105 20.27 8.33 15.00
N GLY A 106 18.97 8.52 14.70
CA GLY A 106 17.88 8.09 15.57
C GLY A 106 17.62 6.58 15.61
N PRO A 107 16.60 6.13 16.36
CA PRO A 107 16.14 4.75 16.30
C PRO A 107 15.58 4.41 14.91
N VAL A 108 15.65 3.12 14.53
CA VAL A 108 15.06 2.66 13.25
C VAL A 108 13.54 2.73 13.37
N LYS A 109 12.90 3.37 12.40
CA LYS A 109 11.45 3.47 12.28
C LYS A 109 10.94 2.73 11.04
N ILE A 110 9.67 2.32 11.11
CA ILE A 110 8.96 1.64 10.02
C ILE A 110 8.24 2.68 9.17
N ARG A 111 8.31 2.53 7.85
CA ARG A 111 7.57 3.32 6.85
C ARG A 111 6.85 2.39 5.88
N ILE A 112 5.88 2.92 5.16
CA ILE A 112 5.24 2.18 4.06
C ILE A 112 6.19 2.11 2.86
N ASP A 113 6.30 0.94 2.24
CA ASP A 113 7.12 0.77 1.05
C ASP A 113 6.54 1.50 -0.18
N ARG A 114 7.43 1.94 -1.07
CA ARG A 114 7.06 2.65 -2.30
C ARG A 114 6.20 1.79 -3.22
N LYS A 115 6.39 0.46 -3.27
CA LYS A 115 5.56 -0.45 -4.06
C LYS A 115 4.15 -0.53 -3.47
N ALA A 116 4.02 -0.63 -2.15
CA ALA A 116 2.73 -0.63 -1.47
C ALA A 116 1.96 0.69 -1.72
N LEU A 117 2.61 1.84 -1.60
CA LEU A 117 2.00 3.14 -1.92
C LEU A 117 1.57 3.26 -3.39
N ARG A 118 2.34 2.70 -4.33
CA ARG A 118 1.95 2.67 -5.75
C ARG A 118 0.70 1.81 -5.98
N ARG A 119 0.60 0.65 -5.31
CA ARG A 119 -0.57 -0.22 -5.36
C ARG A 119 -1.80 0.48 -4.77
N LEU A 120 -1.66 1.11 -3.60
CA LEU A 120 -2.72 1.95 -3.01
C LEU A 120 -3.22 3.01 -4.02
N LYS A 121 -2.30 3.81 -4.56
CA LYS A 121 -2.66 4.85 -5.53
C LYS A 121 -3.30 4.27 -6.80
N LYS A 122 -3.04 3.00 -7.16
CA LYS A 122 -3.72 2.34 -8.29
C LYS A 122 -5.18 2.07 -7.94
N GLU A 123 -5.44 1.48 -6.78
CA GLU A 123 -6.82 1.20 -6.33
C GLU A 123 -7.62 2.47 -6.07
N VAL A 124 -7.04 3.49 -5.42
CA VAL A 124 -7.72 4.79 -5.27
C VAL A 124 -8.05 5.41 -6.63
N ARG A 125 -7.20 5.26 -7.66
CA ARG A 125 -7.55 5.73 -9.02
C ARG A 125 -8.72 4.95 -9.62
N ARG A 126 -8.83 3.66 -9.35
CA ARG A 126 -9.97 2.84 -9.78
C ARG A 126 -11.26 3.35 -9.15
N PHE A 127 -11.27 3.49 -7.82
CA PHE A 127 -12.44 4.03 -7.09
C PHE A 127 -12.71 5.50 -7.39
N THR A 128 -11.72 6.30 -7.80
CA THR A 128 -11.91 7.70 -8.21
C THR A 128 -11.89 7.89 -9.73
N SER A 129 -12.17 6.82 -10.48
CA SER A 129 -12.22 6.88 -11.94
C SER A 129 -13.44 7.69 -12.41
N ARG A 130 -13.19 8.66 -13.28
CA ARG A 130 -14.20 9.56 -13.84
C ARG A 130 -15.13 8.86 -14.82
N SER A 131 -14.74 7.71 -15.35
CA SER A 131 -15.55 6.90 -16.26
C SER A 131 -16.41 5.87 -15.55
N TRP A 132 -16.29 5.73 -14.22
CA TRP A 132 -16.95 4.66 -13.47
C TRP A 132 -18.46 4.85 -13.30
N GLY A 133 -19.05 5.97 -13.72
CA GLY A 133 -20.52 6.12 -13.88
C GLY A 133 -21.41 5.97 -12.63
N VAL A 134 -20.83 5.76 -11.43
CA VAL A 134 -21.56 5.58 -10.16
C VAL A 134 -21.78 6.89 -9.41
N SER A 135 -22.74 6.89 -8.47
CA SER A 135 -23.00 8.02 -7.57
C SER A 135 -21.79 8.36 -6.70
N MET A 136 -21.73 9.61 -6.22
CA MET A 136 -20.64 10.04 -5.33
C MET A 136 -20.69 9.30 -3.99
N GLU A 137 -21.88 9.04 -3.44
CA GLU A 137 -22.06 8.30 -2.20
C GLU A 137 -21.47 6.88 -2.30
N HIS A 138 -21.87 6.12 -3.32
CA HIS A 138 -21.34 4.77 -3.54
C HIS A 138 -19.82 4.77 -3.77
N ARG A 139 -19.31 5.81 -4.43
CA ARG A 139 -17.86 6.00 -4.61
C ARG A 139 -17.13 6.17 -3.29
N LEU A 140 -17.68 6.99 -2.39
CA LEU A 140 -17.10 7.25 -1.08
C LEU A 140 -17.18 6.00 -0.20
N GLU A 141 -18.30 5.27 -0.22
CA GLU A 141 -18.48 3.99 0.50
C GLU A 141 -17.40 2.96 0.11
N LYS A 142 -17.22 2.71 -1.20
CA LYS A 142 -16.18 1.76 -1.68
C LYS A 142 -14.77 2.22 -1.33
N LEU A 143 -14.52 3.53 -1.44
CA LEU A 143 -13.23 4.11 -1.10
C LEU A 143 -12.94 3.97 0.40
N GLU A 144 -13.90 4.29 1.27
CA GLU A 144 -13.79 4.16 2.72
C GLU A 144 -13.52 2.72 3.15
N ARG A 145 -14.30 1.76 2.64
CA ARG A 145 -14.09 0.33 2.96
C ARG A 145 -12.68 -0.12 2.61
N PHE A 146 -12.18 0.28 1.45
CA PHE A 146 -10.81 -0.03 1.02
C PHE A 146 -9.76 0.68 1.89
N MET A 147 -9.92 1.98 2.11
CA MET A 147 -8.97 2.79 2.89
C MET A 147 -8.88 2.30 4.34
N THR A 148 -10.00 1.93 4.95
CA THR A 148 -10.06 1.43 6.33
C THR A 148 -9.21 0.18 6.49
N GLY A 149 -9.43 -0.85 5.67
CA GLY A 149 -8.62 -2.06 5.73
C GLY A 149 -7.14 -1.81 5.46
N TRP A 150 -6.84 -0.92 4.51
CA TRP A 150 -5.46 -0.59 4.15
C TRP A 150 -4.72 0.18 5.26
N VAL A 151 -5.37 1.17 5.87
CA VAL A 151 -4.81 1.94 6.99
C VAL A 151 -4.63 1.04 8.21
N SER A 152 -5.59 0.15 8.50
CA SER A 152 -5.47 -0.84 9.58
C SER A 152 -4.27 -1.76 9.39
N TYR A 153 -4.03 -2.24 8.18
CA TYR A 153 -2.86 -3.06 7.87
C TYR A 153 -1.55 -2.29 8.09
N PHE A 154 -1.47 -1.04 7.63
CA PHE A 154 -0.25 -0.22 7.73
C PHE A 154 -0.14 0.60 9.03
N LYS A 155 -0.93 0.28 10.07
CA LYS A 155 -0.97 1.06 11.33
C LYS A 155 0.38 1.16 12.03
N LEU A 156 1.26 0.16 11.84
CA LEU A 156 2.60 0.09 12.43
C LEU A 156 3.60 1.09 11.81
N ALA A 157 3.30 1.68 10.66
CA ALA A 157 4.21 2.57 9.96
C ALA A 157 4.07 4.02 10.45
N ASP A 158 5.20 4.71 10.69
CA ASP A 158 5.24 6.15 10.92
C ASP A 158 4.86 6.88 9.62
N SER A 159 3.57 7.24 9.51
CA SER A 159 2.94 7.58 8.24
C SER A 159 2.06 8.82 8.27
N SER A 160 2.06 9.62 9.34
CA SER A 160 1.20 10.82 9.43
C SER A 160 1.37 11.77 8.24
N TRP A 161 2.62 12.11 7.89
CA TRP A 161 2.89 12.95 6.71
C TRP A 161 2.45 12.27 5.41
N THR A 162 2.67 10.96 5.29
CA THR A 162 2.29 10.18 4.12
C THR A 162 0.76 10.14 3.94
N PHE A 163 0.01 9.96 5.02
CA PHE A 163 -1.46 9.97 4.99
C PHE A 163 -2.01 11.34 4.63
N ARG A 164 -1.46 12.43 5.19
CA ARG A 164 -1.82 13.80 4.77
C ARG A 164 -1.62 14.03 3.27
N GLN A 165 -0.50 13.58 2.72
CA GLN A 165 -0.24 13.68 1.28
C GLN A 165 -1.20 12.82 0.44
N LEU A 166 -1.57 11.63 0.92
CA LEU A 166 -2.56 10.77 0.27
C LEU A 166 -3.96 11.39 0.32
N ASP A 167 -4.31 12.03 1.43
CA ASP A 167 -5.57 12.75 1.63
C ASP A 167 -5.73 13.91 0.66
N GLU A 168 -4.73 14.79 0.57
CA GLU A 168 -4.71 15.89 -0.39
C GLU A 168 -4.86 15.39 -1.83
N TRP A 169 -4.11 14.33 -2.18
CA TRP A 169 -4.14 13.73 -3.50
C TRP A 169 -5.50 13.09 -3.81
N THR A 170 -6.13 12.44 -2.83
CA THR A 170 -7.43 11.77 -2.96
C THR A 170 -8.58 12.76 -3.06
N ARG A 171 -8.61 13.81 -2.23
CA ARG A 171 -9.58 14.91 -2.38
C ARG A 171 -9.45 15.59 -3.74
N ARG A 172 -8.22 15.81 -4.23
CA ARG A 172 -7.99 16.35 -5.58
C ARG A 172 -8.51 15.43 -6.68
N ARG A 173 -8.45 14.11 -6.49
CA ARG A 173 -9.02 13.10 -7.40
C ARG A 173 -10.55 13.18 -7.41
N LEU A 174 -11.18 13.27 -6.25
CA LEU A 174 -12.64 13.43 -6.10
C LEU A 174 -13.13 14.76 -6.70
N ARG A 175 -12.41 15.87 -6.49
CA ARG A 175 -12.67 17.15 -7.20
C ARG A 175 -12.66 17.00 -8.71
N GLN A 176 -11.78 16.15 -9.25
CA GLN A 176 -11.77 15.88 -10.69
C GLN A 176 -13.00 15.10 -11.14
N VAL A 177 -13.60 14.25 -10.30
CA VAL A 177 -14.86 13.56 -10.59
C VAL A 177 -15.99 14.58 -10.65
N ARG A 178 -16.15 15.43 -9.63
CA ARG A 178 -17.15 16.52 -9.61
C ARG A 178 -17.03 17.43 -10.84
N TRP A 179 -15.82 17.79 -11.23
CA TRP A 179 -15.57 18.57 -12.45
C TRP A 179 -16.15 17.93 -13.73
N VAL A 180 -16.09 16.60 -13.83
CA VAL A 180 -16.65 15.84 -14.96
C VAL A 180 -18.17 15.73 -14.84
N GLU A 181 -18.69 15.46 -13.65
CA GLU A 181 -20.14 15.41 -13.38
C GLU A 181 -20.85 16.72 -13.72
N TRP A 182 -20.18 17.85 -13.51
CA TRP A 182 -20.75 19.16 -13.85
C TRP A 182 -20.86 19.43 -15.35
N LYS A 183 -20.27 18.57 -16.20
CA LYS A 183 -20.35 18.56 -17.69
C LYS A 183 -19.89 19.86 -18.38
N ASN A 184 -20.66 20.94 -18.29
CA ASN A 184 -20.48 22.19 -19.04
C ASN A 184 -20.05 23.37 -18.14
N ALA A 185 -19.51 24.44 -18.75
CA ALA A 185 -18.97 25.58 -18.02
C ALA A 185 -20.02 26.35 -17.21
N ASN A 186 -21.25 26.46 -17.72
CA ASN A 186 -22.34 27.17 -17.06
C ASN A 186 -22.72 26.49 -15.75
N ASN A 187 -22.87 25.15 -15.78
CA ASN A 187 -23.17 24.38 -14.59
C ASN A 187 -22.01 24.38 -13.58
N ARG A 188 -20.75 24.34 -14.06
CA ARG A 188 -19.57 24.51 -13.17
C ARG A 188 -19.60 25.84 -12.44
N ASN A 189 -19.84 26.95 -13.15
CA ASN A 189 -19.93 28.27 -12.54
C ASN A 189 -21.12 28.35 -11.55
N ARG A 190 -22.27 27.78 -11.91
CA ARG A 190 -23.45 27.70 -11.01
C ARG A 190 -23.12 26.94 -9.73
N MET A 191 -22.52 25.76 -9.83
CA MET A 191 -22.20 24.92 -8.67
C MET A 191 -21.15 25.56 -7.76
N VAL A 192 -20.12 26.16 -8.34
CA VAL A 192 -19.06 26.82 -7.56
C VAL A 192 -19.60 28.05 -6.81
N ARG A 193 -20.51 28.83 -7.40
CA ARG A 193 -21.22 29.90 -6.68
C ARG A 193 -22.12 29.36 -5.57
N LYS A 194 -22.87 28.29 -5.86
CA LYS A 194 -23.76 27.64 -4.87
C LYS A 194 -22.97 27.14 -3.66
N LEU A 195 -21.73 26.72 -3.85
CA LEU A 195 -20.82 26.23 -2.81
C LEU A 195 -19.96 27.35 -2.18
N GLY A 196 -20.34 28.62 -2.36
CA GLY A 196 -19.77 29.74 -1.61
C GLY A 196 -18.57 30.45 -2.23
N TYR A 197 -18.14 30.09 -3.45
CA TYR A 197 -17.09 30.85 -4.14
C TYR A 197 -17.70 32.02 -4.94
N VAL A 198 -17.39 33.24 -4.49
CA VAL A 198 -17.69 34.47 -5.24
C VAL A 198 -16.75 34.56 -6.42
N ILE A 199 -17.29 34.47 -7.63
CA ILE A 199 -16.51 34.58 -8.87
C ILE A 199 -16.28 36.08 -9.12
N PRO A 200 -15.03 36.60 -9.12
CA PRO A 200 -14.77 37.97 -9.57
C PRO A 200 -15.27 38.12 -11.01
N ASN A 201 -15.96 39.23 -11.32
CA ASN A 201 -16.74 39.43 -12.56
C ASN A 201 -15.99 39.10 -13.86
N GLU A 202 -14.65 39.10 -13.86
CA GLU A 202 -13.81 38.92 -15.05
C GLU A 202 -13.26 37.49 -15.22
N ILE A 203 -13.35 36.60 -14.23
CA ILE A 203 -12.72 35.27 -14.29
C ILE A 203 -13.79 34.18 -14.43
N ARG A 204 -14.20 33.88 -15.67
CA ARG A 204 -14.89 32.61 -15.96
C ARG A 204 -13.94 31.47 -15.60
N ILE A 205 -14.38 30.50 -14.80
CA ILE A 205 -13.57 29.33 -14.45
C ILE A 205 -13.04 28.73 -15.75
N ILE A 206 -11.72 28.82 -15.94
CA ILE A 206 -11.03 28.42 -17.16
C ILE A 206 -11.52 27.02 -17.53
N ALA A 207 -12.17 26.93 -18.69
CA ALA A 207 -12.67 25.71 -19.31
C ALA A 207 -11.52 24.82 -19.80
N GLY A 208 -10.44 24.73 -19.02
CA GLY A 208 -9.23 24.03 -19.39
C GLY A 208 -9.51 22.55 -19.58
N ARG A 209 -9.14 22.03 -20.77
CA ARG A 209 -9.30 20.61 -21.15
C ARG A 209 -8.62 19.65 -20.16
N ARG A 210 -7.59 20.12 -19.42
CA ARG A 210 -6.82 19.32 -18.46
C ARG A 210 -7.51 19.25 -17.09
N LYS A 211 -8.45 18.30 -16.96
CA LYS A 211 -9.28 18.07 -15.76
C LYS A 211 -8.47 17.96 -14.44
N TRP A 212 -7.25 17.40 -14.47
CA TRP A 212 -6.35 17.35 -13.29
C TRP A 212 -5.77 18.71 -12.90
N LYS A 213 -5.50 19.59 -13.86
CA LYS A 213 -5.09 20.98 -13.60
C LYS A 213 -6.26 21.76 -13.01
N ALA A 214 -7.46 21.57 -13.58
CA ALA A 214 -8.69 22.20 -13.11
C ALA A 214 -9.03 21.84 -11.65
N SER A 215 -8.77 20.61 -11.19
CA SER A 215 -9.05 20.21 -9.80
C SER A 215 -8.15 20.85 -8.73
N ARG A 216 -7.16 21.67 -9.14
CA ARG A 216 -6.27 22.44 -8.25
C ARG A 216 -6.47 23.96 -8.41
N THR A 217 -7.51 24.42 -9.08
CA THR A 217 -7.81 25.86 -9.13
C THR A 217 -8.31 26.33 -7.76
N LEU A 218 -8.14 27.63 -7.48
CA LEU A 218 -8.61 28.25 -6.25
C LEU A 218 -10.13 28.07 -6.09
N ALA A 219 -10.88 28.35 -7.17
CA ALA A 219 -12.33 28.15 -7.23
C ALA A 219 -12.75 26.73 -6.82
N MET A 220 -12.08 25.69 -7.33
CA MET A 220 -12.40 24.29 -6.97
C MET A 220 -11.95 23.93 -5.56
N SER A 221 -10.89 24.56 -5.05
CA SER A 221 -10.36 24.26 -3.72
C SER A 221 -11.16 24.94 -2.61
N ILE A 222 -11.75 26.11 -2.89
CA ILE A 222 -12.69 26.79 -2.01
C ILE A 222 -14.07 26.11 -2.06
N ALA A 223 -14.61 25.87 -3.26
CA ALA A 223 -15.95 25.28 -3.39
C ALA A 223 -16.03 23.80 -2.94
N LEU A 224 -14.93 23.05 -3.04
CA LEU A 224 -14.84 21.64 -2.63
C LEU A 224 -13.67 21.46 -1.66
N ASP A 225 -13.72 22.26 -0.60
CA ASP A 225 -12.78 22.28 0.51
C ASP A 225 -12.90 21.02 1.38
N ASN A 226 -12.16 20.97 2.49
CA ASN A 226 -12.20 19.81 3.36
C ASN A 226 -13.56 19.65 4.04
N ALA A 227 -14.17 20.75 4.51
CA ALA A 227 -15.47 20.72 5.18
C ALA A 227 -16.57 20.17 4.27
N TYR A 228 -16.57 20.55 2.99
CA TYR A 228 -17.46 19.98 1.99
C TYR A 228 -17.30 18.44 1.90
N TRP A 229 -16.08 17.93 1.81
CA TRP A 229 -15.85 16.49 1.68
C TRP A 229 -16.24 15.73 2.96
N ASP A 230 -15.97 16.32 4.12
CA ASP A 230 -16.35 15.75 5.41
C ASP A 230 -17.88 15.67 5.54
N ALA A 231 -18.60 16.73 5.13
CA ALA A 231 -20.07 16.75 5.08
C ALA A 231 -20.66 15.76 4.07
N GLN A 232 -19.92 15.44 2.99
CA GLN A 232 -20.30 14.39 2.04
C GLN A 232 -19.99 12.96 2.55
N GLY A 233 -19.40 12.83 3.75
CA GLY A 233 -19.09 11.54 4.36
C GLY A 233 -17.69 10.98 4.04
N TYR A 234 -16.82 11.74 3.37
CA TYR A 234 -15.46 11.29 3.10
C TYR A 234 -14.67 11.09 4.40
N LYS A 235 -14.09 9.91 4.61
CA LYS A 235 -13.12 9.66 5.69
C LYS A 235 -11.70 9.77 5.17
N SER A 236 -10.89 10.60 5.82
CA SER A 236 -9.48 10.81 5.47
C SER A 236 -8.61 9.64 5.95
N PHE A 237 -7.53 9.33 5.22
CA PHE A 237 -6.49 8.39 5.64
C PHE A 237 -5.94 8.75 7.01
N ASN A 238 -5.63 10.04 7.24
CA ASN A 238 -5.10 10.49 8.52
C ASN A 238 -6.14 10.35 9.64
N GLY A 239 -7.42 10.67 9.37
CA GLY A 239 -8.49 10.50 10.35
C GLY A 239 -8.75 9.04 10.70
N LEU A 240 -8.74 8.14 9.71
CA LEU A 240 -8.83 6.70 9.94
C LEU A 240 -7.64 6.18 10.76
N TRP A 241 -6.43 6.66 10.47
CA TRP A 241 -5.24 6.25 11.20
C TRP A 241 -5.24 6.72 12.65
N GLN A 242 -5.64 7.97 12.90
CA GLN A 242 -5.74 8.52 14.26
C GLN A 242 -6.71 7.73 15.14
N ARG A 243 -7.87 7.34 14.60
CA ARG A 243 -8.86 6.53 15.33
C ARG A 243 -8.32 5.17 15.78
N LEU A 244 -7.41 4.60 15.01
CA LEU A 244 -6.77 3.31 15.33
C LEU A 244 -5.60 3.44 16.31
N GLY A 245 -5.07 4.65 16.52
CA GLY A 245 -3.99 4.92 17.47
C GLY A 245 -4.49 5.32 18.86
N THR A 246 -5.77 5.67 18.98
CA THR A 246 -6.45 6.03 20.25
C THR A 246 -7.17 4.84 20.91
N ALA A 247 -7.07 3.63 20.34
CA ALA A 247 -7.66 2.40 20.84
C ALA A 247 -6.55 1.41 21.22
#